data_AF-A0A1M5IIV1-F1
#
_entry.id   AF-A0A1M5IIV1-F1
#
_cell.length_a   1.000
_cell.length_b   1.000
_cell.length_c   1.000
_cell.angle_alpha   90.00
_cell.angle_beta   90.00
_cell.angle_gamma   90.00
#
_symmetry.space_group_name_H-M   'P 1'
#
loop_
_entity.id
_entity.type
_entity.pdbx_description
1 polymer ?
#
loop_
_entity_poly.entity_id
_entity_poly.type
_entity_poly.pdbx_seq_one_letter_code
_entity_poly.pdbx_strand_id
1 'polypeptide(L)'
;MSYWFVLNIFLLIFAIWQVVTHALFPALPSHVIVGFIGFLFFLFNWTRNAVFATIRTVPERKKKIKLANLSKKVLPFHRWTGTTALLLIIVHAIMVISNLGFTMKNEKMLVGLLALIIMVLLVFTGWYRLIKPSGTVRKIHLWLGMSLFMMIAIHLLL
;
A
#
# COMPACT_ATOMS: atom_id res chain seq x y z
N MET A 1 -1.02 19.83 7.34
CA MET A 1 -1.34 18.39 7.18
C MET A 1 -0.05 17.59 7.30
N SER A 2 -0.11 16.30 7.63
CA SER A 2 1.10 15.46 7.67
C SER A 2 1.74 15.36 6.28
N TYR A 3 3.08 15.43 6.17
CA TYR A 3 3.80 15.19 4.91
C TYR A 3 3.42 13.85 4.27
N TRP A 4 3.16 12.83 5.08
CA TRP A 4 2.69 11.53 4.61
C TRP A 4 1.34 11.59 3.90
N PHE A 5 0.46 12.52 4.28
CA PHE A 5 -0.83 12.70 3.60
C PHE A 5 -0.61 13.28 2.20
N VAL A 6 0.27 14.28 2.09
CA VAL A 6 0.63 14.90 0.81
C VAL A 6 1.29 13.88 -0.12
N LEU A 7 2.24 13.08 0.39
CA LEU A 7 2.86 12.00 -0.37
C LEU A 7 1.84 10.96 -0.84
N ASN A 8 0.81 10.66 -0.02
CA ASN A 8 -0.25 9.73 -0.40
C ASN A 8 -1.10 10.25 -1.56
N ILE A 9 -1.47 11.54 -1.52
CA ILE A 9 -2.20 12.21 -2.60
C ILE A 9 -1.35 12.26 -3.86
N PHE A 10 -0.07 12.62 -3.74
CA PHE A 10 0.83 12.65 -4.89
C PHE A 10 0.94 11.28 -5.55
N LEU A 11 1.13 10.22 -4.76
CA LEU A 11 1.18 8.85 -5.28
C LEU A 11 -0.14 8.42 -5.94
N LEU A 12 -1.29 8.84 -5.41
CA LEU A 12 -2.60 8.60 -6.03
C LEU A 12 -2.71 9.28 -7.40
N ILE A 13 -2.40 10.58 -7.46
CA ILE A 13 -2.47 11.36 -8.71
C ILE A 13 -1.51 10.76 -9.73
N PHE A 14 -0.30 10.39 -9.30
CA PHE A 14 0.69 9.76 -10.17
C PHE A 14 0.21 8.40 -10.71
N ALA A 15 -0.39 7.56 -9.87
CA ALA A 15 -0.97 6.29 -10.31
C ALA A 15 -2.11 6.49 -11.32
N ILE A 16 -3.01 7.45 -11.07
CA ILE A 16 -4.11 7.78 -11.99
C ILE A 16 -3.54 8.28 -13.32
N TRP A 17 -2.54 9.17 -13.28
CA TRP A 17 -1.85 9.67 -14.46
C TRP A 17 -1.29 8.51 -15.29
N GLN A 18 -0.53 7.60 -14.66
CA GLN A 18 0.07 6.44 -15.33
C GLN A 18 -0.98 5.56 -16.01
N VAL A 19 -2.10 5.28 -15.34
CA VAL A 19 -3.20 4.49 -15.89
C VAL A 19 -3.87 5.19 -17.08
N VAL A 20 -4.09 6.50 -17.00
CA VAL A 20 -4.79 7.27 -18.05
C VAL A 20 -3.89 7.53 -19.27
N THR A 21 -2.59 7.78 -19.09
CA THR A 21 -1.70 8.12 -20.21
C THR A 21 -1.17 6.92 -20.98
N HIS A 22 -0.93 5.79 -20.30
CA HIS A 22 -0.37 4.59 -20.95
C HIS A 22 -1.44 3.61 -21.45
N ALA A 23 -2.69 3.79 -21.04
CA ALA A 23 -3.81 3.07 -21.62
C ALA A 23 -4.44 3.92 -22.72
N LEU A 24 -4.26 3.51 -23.97
CA LEU A 24 -5.12 3.98 -25.05
C LEU A 24 -6.54 3.51 -24.73
N PHE A 25 -7.36 4.42 -24.19
CA PHE A 25 -8.80 4.24 -24.14
C PHE A 25 -9.25 3.91 -25.58
N PRO A 26 -9.92 2.77 -25.80
CA PRO A 26 -10.83 2.11 -24.85
C PRO A 26 -10.35 0.78 -24.21
N ALA A 27 -9.13 0.29 -24.46
CA ALA A 27 -8.73 -1.06 -24.05
C ALA A 27 -7.70 -1.07 -22.90
N LEU A 28 -8.10 -0.60 -21.71
CA LEU A 28 -7.27 -0.72 -20.51
C LEU A 28 -7.06 -2.21 -20.17
N PRO A 29 -5.82 -2.74 -20.13
CA PRO A 29 -5.60 -4.16 -19.87
C PRO A 29 -6.13 -4.56 -18.49
N SER A 30 -6.79 -5.71 -18.41
CA SER A 30 -7.43 -6.20 -17.18
C SER A 30 -6.45 -6.33 -16.00
N HIS A 31 -5.19 -6.72 -16.27
CA HIS A 31 -4.15 -6.80 -15.23
C HIS A 31 -3.83 -5.43 -14.62
N VAL A 32 -3.88 -4.34 -15.41
CA VAL A 32 -3.68 -2.97 -14.91
C VAL A 32 -4.84 -2.55 -14.00
N ILE A 33 -6.08 -2.89 -14.37
CA ILE A 33 -7.27 -2.61 -13.55
C ILE A 33 -7.16 -3.31 -12.18
N VAL A 34 -6.86 -4.61 -12.18
CA VAL A 34 -6.72 -5.37 -10.93
C VAL A 34 -5.58 -4.81 -10.07
N GLY A 35 -4.44 -4.49 -10.69
CA GLY A 35 -3.32 -3.85 -10.01
C GLY A 35 -3.69 -2.49 -9.40
N PHE A 36 -4.43 -1.66 -10.12
CA PHE A 36 -4.88 -0.35 -9.64
C PHE A 36 -5.86 -0.47 -8.48
N ILE A 37 -6.82 -1.39 -8.54
CA ILE A 37 -7.74 -1.63 -7.41
C ILE A 37 -6.94 -2.12 -6.18
N GLY A 38 -6.01 -3.06 -6.36
CA GLY A 38 -5.12 -3.51 -5.27
C GLY A 38 -4.31 -2.37 -4.66
N PHE A 39 -3.78 -1.49 -5.51
CA PHE A 39 -3.08 -0.26 -5.11
C PHE A 39 -3.98 0.67 -4.28
N LEU A 40 -5.25 0.89 -4.67
CA LEU A 40 -6.18 1.73 -3.90
C LEU A 40 -6.43 1.18 -2.49
N PHE A 41 -6.59 -0.15 -2.35
CA PHE A 41 -6.70 -0.78 -1.04
C PHE A 41 -5.41 -0.60 -0.21
N PHE A 42 -4.23 -0.71 -0.83
CA PHE A 42 -2.96 -0.39 -0.17
C PHE A 42 -2.90 1.07 0.28
N LEU A 43 -3.30 2.01 -0.59
CA LEU A 43 -3.22 3.45 -0.33
C LEU A 43 -4.16 3.88 0.80
N PHE A 44 -5.36 3.31 0.83
CA PHE A 44 -6.30 3.45 1.95
C PHE A 44 -5.66 2.97 3.26
N ASN A 45 -4.99 1.81 3.24
CA ASN A 45 -4.26 1.30 4.40
C ASN A 45 -3.13 2.21 4.86
N TRP A 46 -2.36 2.72 3.90
CA TRP A 46 -1.22 3.59 4.15
C TRP A 46 -1.62 4.94 4.76
N THR A 47 -2.85 5.41 4.49
CA THR A 47 -3.41 6.65 5.06
C THR A 47 -3.32 6.67 6.60
N ARG A 48 -3.34 5.52 7.26
CA ARG A 48 -3.17 5.44 8.72
C ARG A 48 -1.83 5.98 9.21
N ASN A 49 -0.76 5.85 8.42
CA ASN A 49 0.53 6.45 8.76
C ASN A 49 0.42 7.98 8.87
N ALA A 50 -0.29 8.60 7.93
CA ALA A 50 -0.57 10.05 7.97
C ALA A 50 -1.44 10.44 9.18
N VAL A 51 -2.44 9.63 9.53
CA VAL A 51 -3.27 9.85 10.74
C VAL A 51 -2.42 9.75 12.00
N PHE A 52 -1.57 8.73 12.15
CA PHE A 52 -0.69 8.60 13.31
C PHE A 52 0.34 9.72 13.42
N ALA A 53 0.91 10.18 12.30
CA ALA A 53 1.77 11.36 12.29
C ALA A 53 1.03 12.62 12.74
N THR A 54 -0.24 12.78 12.32
CA THR A 54 -1.10 13.90 12.75
C THR A 54 -1.44 13.82 14.25
N ILE A 55 -1.72 12.63 14.78
CA ILE A 55 -1.96 12.42 16.23
C ILE A 55 -0.76 12.85 17.08
N ARG A 56 0.47 12.59 16.61
CA ARG A 56 1.71 12.95 17.35
C ARG A 56 1.94 14.46 17.40
N THR A 57 1.52 15.18 16.37
CA THR A 57 1.84 16.60 16.15
C THR A 57 0.71 17.55 16.54
N VAL A 58 -0.54 17.09 16.59
CA VAL A 58 -1.67 17.96 16.94
C VAL A 58 -1.57 18.46 18.40
N PRO A 59 -1.63 19.78 18.64
CA PRO A 59 -1.50 20.33 20.00
C PRO A 59 -2.78 20.11 20.82
N GLU A 60 -3.94 20.22 20.18
CA GLU A 60 -5.23 20.14 20.86
C GLU A 60 -5.54 18.70 21.34
N ARG A 61 -5.65 18.54 22.67
CA ARG A 61 -5.90 17.23 23.30
C ARG A 61 -7.21 16.58 22.86
N LYS A 62 -8.30 17.36 22.74
CA LYS A 62 -9.61 16.83 22.33
C LYS A 62 -9.55 16.21 20.93
N LYS A 63 -8.93 16.91 19.98
CA LYS A 63 -8.69 16.41 18.62
C LYS A 63 -7.79 15.19 18.60
N LYS A 64 -6.72 15.16 19.41
CA LYS A 64 -5.83 14.01 19.57
C LYS A 64 -6.59 12.75 20.01
N ILE A 65 -7.43 12.87 21.04
CA ILE A 65 -8.25 11.77 21.56
C ILE A 65 -9.24 11.28 20.49
N LYS A 66 -9.92 12.21 19.80
CA LYS A 66 -10.86 11.89 18.71
C LYS A 66 -10.19 11.05 17.61
N LEU A 67 -9.03 11.50 17.12
CA LEU A 67 -8.28 10.80 16.08
C LEU A 67 -7.74 9.43 16.55
N ALA A 68 -7.29 9.33 17.80
CA ALA A 68 -6.83 8.07 18.37
C ALA A 68 -7.96 7.05 18.51
N ASN A 69 -9.15 7.48 18.95
CA ASN A 69 -10.33 6.63 19.05
C ASN A 69 -10.82 6.18 17.67
N LEU A 70 -10.84 7.07 16.68
CA LEU A 70 -11.11 6.70 15.28
C LEU A 70 -10.10 5.67 14.78
N SER A 71 -8.80 5.89 15.03
CA SER A 71 -7.70 5.01 14.60
C SER A 71 -7.81 3.60 15.20
N LYS A 72 -8.35 3.47 16.42
CA LYS A 72 -8.65 2.18 17.07
C LYS A 72 -9.84 1.49 16.39
N LYS A 73 -10.93 2.22 16.11
CA LYS A 73 -12.13 1.66 15.45
C LYS A 73 -11.83 1.11 14.05
N VAL A 74 -10.94 1.76 13.29
CA VAL A 74 -10.59 1.32 11.94
C VAL A 74 -9.51 0.22 11.89
N LEU A 75 -8.97 -0.20 13.03
CA LEU A 75 -7.88 -1.20 13.07
C LEU A 75 -8.27 -2.57 12.49
N PRO A 76 -9.48 -3.12 12.71
CA PRO A 76 -9.90 -4.36 12.05
C PRO A 76 -9.97 -4.21 10.53
N PHE A 77 -10.52 -3.10 10.05
CA PHE A 77 -10.60 -2.78 8.63
C PHE A 77 -9.22 -2.68 7.99
N HIS A 78 -8.24 -2.09 8.68
CA HIS A 78 -6.85 -2.04 8.21
C HIS A 78 -6.26 -3.44 7.93
N ARG A 79 -6.51 -4.41 8.81
CA ARG A 79 -6.02 -5.78 8.57
C ARG A 79 -6.69 -6.41 7.35
N TRP A 80 -8.01 -6.34 7.30
CA TRP A 80 -8.78 -6.94 6.20
C TRP A 80 -8.51 -6.27 4.85
N THR A 81 -8.54 -4.95 4.79
CA THR A 81 -8.21 -4.21 3.56
C THR A 81 -6.76 -4.45 3.13
N GLY A 82 -5.82 -4.63 4.07
CA GLY A 82 -4.44 -5.02 3.75
C GLY A 82 -4.34 -6.42 3.16
N THR A 83 -5.08 -7.40 3.71
CA THR A 83 -5.20 -8.74 3.12
C THR A 83 -5.85 -8.70 1.75
N THR A 84 -6.93 -7.95 1.58
CA THR A 84 -7.60 -7.79 0.27
C THR A 84 -6.66 -7.16 -0.76
N ALA A 85 -5.90 -6.14 -0.37
CA ALA A 85 -4.87 -5.57 -1.24
C ALA A 85 -3.87 -6.66 -1.69
N LEU A 86 -3.39 -7.50 -0.75
CA LEU A 86 -2.44 -8.55 -1.08
C LEU A 86 -3.02 -9.57 -2.07
N LEU A 87 -4.26 -10.01 -1.85
CA LEU A 87 -4.93 -10.95 -2.76
C LEU A 87 -5.04 -10.36 -4.17
N LEU A 88 -5.46 -9.10 -4.29
CA LEU A 88 -5.54 -8.40 -5.58
C LEU A 88 -4.18 -8.27 -6.26
N ILE A 89 -3.12 -7.96 -5.50
CA ILE A 89 -1.76 -7.83 -6.04
C ILE A 89 -1.18 -9.19 -6.48
N ILE A 90 -1.52 -10.29 -5.78
CA ILE A 90 -1.18 -11.65 -6.23
C ILE A 90 -1.88 -11.96 -7.57
N VAL A 91 -3.18 -11.67 -7.68
CA VAL A 91 -3.92 -11.87 -8.94
C VAL A 91 -3.31 -11.02 -10.05
N HIS A 92 -3.01 -9.75 -9.78
CA HIS A 92 -2.30 -8.87 -10.71
C HIS A 92 -0.97 -9.48 -11.19
N ALA A 93 -0.13 -9.95 -10.28
CA ALA A 93 1.16 -10.56 -10.62
C ALA A 93 1.00 -11.82 -11.47
N ILE A 94 0.03 -12.68 -11.15
CA ILE A 94 -0.30 -13.87 -11.95
C ILE A 94 -0.71 -13.47 -13.37
N MET A 95 -1.58 -12.47 -13.52
CA MET A 95 -2.03 -12.00 -14.83
C MET A 95 -0.90 -11.36 -15.64
N VAL A 96 0.01 -10.62 -14.99
CA VAL A 96 1.20 -10.05 -15.65
C VAL A 96 2.09 -11.17 -16.17
N ILE A 97 2.41 -12.15 -15.34
CA ILE A 97 3.27 -13.28 -15.72
C ILE A 97 2.61 -14.15 -16.80
N SER A 98 1.31 -14.41 -16.72
CA SER A 98 0.60 -15.22 -17.71
C SER A 98 0.52 -14.55 -19.08
N ASN A 99 0.40 -13.22 -19.11
CA ASN A 99 0.21 -12.47 -20.36
C ASN A 99 1.53 -12.02 -20.99
N LEU A 100 2.53 -11.68 -20.19
CA LEU A 100 3.79 -11.09 -20.66
C LEU A 100 5.00 -12.03 -20.50
N GLY A 101 4.83 -13.16 -19.81
CA GLY A 101 5.92 -14.04 -19.40
C GLY A 101 6.73 -13.47 -18.23
N PHE A 102 7.51 -14.34 -17.58
CA PHE A 102 8.46 -13.92 -16.56
C PHE A 102 9.86 -13.73 -17.15
N THR A 103 10.45 -12.55 -16.95
CA THR A 103 11.83 -12.23 -17.30
C THR A 103 12.54 -11.39 -16.23
N MET A 104 13.72 -11.83 -15.80
CA MET A 104 14.57 -11.05 -14.88
C MET A 104 15.17 -9.79 -15.54
N LYS A 105 14.99 -9.60 -16.86
CA LYS A 105 15.48 -8.41 -17.59
C LYS A 105 14.53 -7.22 -17.51
N ASN A 106 13.28 -7.43 -17.07
CA ASN A 106 12.29 -6.35 -16.95
C ASN A 106 12.34 -5.77 -15.53
N GLU A 107 12.90 -4.57 -15.40
CA GLU A 107 13.08 -3.87 -14.12
C GLU A 107 11.75 -3.62 -13.40
N LYS A 108 10.70 -3.22 -14.13
CA LYS A 108 9.37 -2.99 -13.56
C LYS A 108 8.82 -4.25 -12.90
N MET A 109 9.01 -5.40 -13.55
CA MET A 109 8.57 -6.68 -13.01
C MET A 109 9.41 -7.14 -11.81
N LEU A 110 10.72 -6.90 -11.81
CA LEU A 110 11.57 -7.17 -10.65
C LEU A 110 11.16 -6.34 -9.43
N VAL A 111 10.95 -5.03 -9.61
CA VAL A 111 10.49 -4.15 -8.55
C VAL A 111 9.09 -4.56 -8.07
N GLY A 112 8.21 -4.94 -8.99
CA GLY A 112 6.87 -5.47 -8.66
C GLY A 112 6.93 -6.75 -7.82
N LEU A 113 7.82 -7.69 -8.15
CA LEU A 113 8.05 -8.91 -7.37
C LEU A 113 8.59 -8.59 -5.97
N LEU A 114 9.55 -7.68 -5.86
CA LEU A 114 10.07 -7.26 -4.56
C LEU A 114 8.99 -6.57 -3.72
N ALA A 115 8.17 -5.72 -4.33
CA ALA A 115 7.03 -5.09 -3.67
C ALA A 115 6.03 -6.14 -3.16
N LEU A 116 5.73 -7.17 -3.96
CA LEU A 116 4.87 -8.28 -3.56
C LEU A 116 5.45 -9.02 -2.34
N ILE A 117 6.73 -9.36 -2.35
CA ILE A 117 7.40 -10.03 -1.21
C ILE A 117 7.28 -9.18 0.06
N ILE A 118 7.59 -7.88 -0.02
CA ILE A 118 7.46 -6.96 1.12
C ILE A 118 6.01 -6.89 1.59
N MET A 119 5.04 -6.87 0.68
CA MET A 119 3.62 -6.86 1.00
C MET A 119 3.16 -8.12 1.73
N VAL A 120 3.63 -9.31 1.32
CA VAL A 120 3.39 -10.57 2.05
C VAL A 120 3.88 -10.45 3.49
N LEU A 121 5.13 -10.02 3.68
CA LEU A 121 5.72 -9.84 5.01
C LEU A 121 4.98 -8.77 5.82
N LEU A 122 4.53 -7.69 5.19
CA LEU A 122 3.79 -6.61 5.83
C LEU A 122 2.44 -7.11 6.37
N VAL A 123 1.68 -7.85 5.54
CA VAL A 123 0.39 -8.43 5.95
C VAL A 123 0.61 -9.47 7.04
N PHE A 124 1.58 -10.37 6.87
CA PHE A 124 1.91 -11.39 7.87
C PHE A 124 2.25 -10.76 9.24
N THR A 125 3.15 -9.78 9.27
CA THR A 125 3.49 -9.06 10.51
C THR A 125 2.29 -8.29 11.08
N GLY A 126 1.37 -7.82 10.25
CA GLY A 126 0.12 -7.18 10.67
C GLY A 126 -0.81 -8.13 11.46
N TRP A 127 -0.96 -9.36 10.98
CA TRP A 127 -1.74 -10.41 11.66
C TRP A 127 -1.01 -10.98 12.87
N TYR A 128 0.30 -11.22 12.76
CA TYR A 128 1.11 -11.75 13.85
C TYR A 128 1.06 -10.89 15.12
N ARG A 129 0.87 -9.57 14.97
CA ARG A 129 0.70 -8.65 16.11
C ARG A 129 -0.55 -8.90 16.95
N LEU A 130 -1.53 -9.67 16.48
CA LEU A 130 -2.66 -10.12 17.30
C LEU A 130 -2.24 -11.19 18.30
N ILE A 131 -1.27 -12.02 17.93
CA ILE A 131 -0.76 -13.13 18.74
C ILE A 131 0.38 -12.64 19.64
N LYS A 132 1.35 -11.91 19.07
CA LYS A 132 2.53 -11.41 19.79
C LYS A 132 2.70 -9.89 19.58
N PRO A 133 1.97 -9.05 20.33
CA PRO A 133 2.12 -7.60 20.25
C PRO A 133 3.42 -7.13 20.93
N SER A 134 4.54 -7.16 20.20
CA SER A 134 5.82 -6.62 20.68
C SER A 134 6.22 -5.31 20.00
N GLY A 135 7.03 -4.51 20.68
CA GLY A 135 7.61 -3.29 20.12
C GLY A 135 8.45 -3.56 18.87
N THR A 136 9.18 -4.68 18.84
CA THR A 136 10.00 -5.11 17.70
C THR A 136 9.15 -5.42 16.47
N VAL A 137 8.08 -6.22 16.62
CA VAL A 137 7.18 -6.53 15.48
C VAL A 137 6.50 -5.27 14.97
N ARG A 138 6.12 -4.35 15.87
CA ARG A 138 5.58 -3.04 15.47
C ARG A 138 6.57 -2.24 14.62
N LYS A 139 7.86 -2.20 14.99
CA LYS A 139 8.90 -1.51 14.22
C LYS A 139 9.07 -2.16 12.85
N ILE A 140 9.21 -3.49 12.80
CA ILE A 140 9.34 -4.24 11.54
C ILE A 140 8.16 -3.96 10.60
N HIS A 141 6.93 -4.07 11.10
CA HIS A 141 5.72 -3.80 10.32
C HIS A 141 5.71 -2.36 9.76
N LEU A 142 6.15 -1.39 10.57
CA LEU A 142 6.23 0.01 10.13
C LEU A 142 7.31 0.21 9.05
N TRP A 143 8.49 -0.39 9.21
CA TRP A 143 9.57 -0.33 8.22
C TRP A 143 9.17 -1.01 6.91
N LEU A 144 8.58 -2.22 6.96
CA LEU A 144 8.03 -2.90 5.79
C LEU A 144 7.01 -2.03 5.06
N GLY A 145 6.15 -1.32 5.80
CA GLY A 145 5.17 -0.41 5.21
C GLY A 145 5.83 0.76 4.48
N MET A 146 6.86 1.36 5.07
CA MET A 146 7.64 2.43 4.42
C MET A 146 8.36 1.92 3.18
N SER A 147 9.01 0.76 3.26
CA SER A 147 9.69 0.14 2.12
C SER A 147 8.70 -0.18 1.00
N LEU A 148 7.51 -0.70 1.33
CA LEU A 148 6.48 -1.00 0.34
C LEU A 148 6.00 0.26 -0.37
N PHE A 149 5.78 1.37 0.36
CA PHE A 149 5.40 2.65 -0.23
C PHE A 149 6.44 3.11 -1.26
N MET A 150 7.73 3.03 -0.94
CA MET A 150 8.80 3.40 -1.86
C MET A 150 8.89 2.46 -3.07
N MET A 151 8.76 1.14 -2.87
CA MET A 151 8.79 0.17 -3.96
C MET A 151 7.61 0.35 -4.93
N ILE A 152 6.43 0.68 -4.43
CA ILE A 152 5.27 1.01 -5.28
C ILE A 152 5.53 2.27 -6.09
N ALA A 153 6.10 3.31 -5.47
CA ALA A 153 6.44 4.54 -6.20
C ALA A 153 7.44 4.27 -7.34
N ILE A 154 8.47 3.46 -7.09
CA ILE A 154 9.43 3.04 -8.11
C ILE A 154 8.75 2.17 -9.19
N HIS A 155 7.91 1.21 -8.80
CA HIS A 155 7.18 0.36 -9.73
C HIS A 155 6.23 1.14 -10.67
N LEU A 156 5.65 2.25 -10.18
CA LEU A 156 4.81 3.14 -11.01
C LEU A 156 5.64 4.05 -11.93
N LEU A 157 6.91 4.32 -11.58
CA LEU A 157 7.82 5.17 -12.36
C LEU A 157 8.40 4.41 -13.57
N LEU A 158 8.75 3.14 -13.37
CA LEU A 158 9.19 2.21 -14.41
C LEU A 158 8.03 1.76 -15.29
#